data_AF-A0A0X3APB4-F1
#
_entry.id   AF-A0A0X3APB4-F1
#
_cell.length_a   1.000
_cell.length_b   1.000
_cell.length_c   1.000
_cell.angle_alpha   90.00
_cell.angle_beta   90.00
_cell.angle_gamma   90.00
#
_symmetry.space_group_name_H-M   'P 1'
#
loop_
_entity.id
_entity.type
_entity.pdbx_description
1 polymer ?
#
loop_
_entity_poly.entity_id
_entity_poly.type
_entity_poly.pdbx_seq_one_letter_code
_entity_poly.pdbx_strand_id
1 'polypeptide(L)'
;MKKILFLFISLIVLYLMMDYQAYYYGFGNGWLSKKIPSGYHILFAGSDLGDQGIIIEENNMNGYLVRKDEVIEIENSPKILIKKITDYFFTSHDIIVGLNDSEGNNKKIKIGIRPVNKKWKEEHYFEEVFKINKNYKHINLNKSLLYFKYFKLLKNLVLIFLIIVFIILVIKYFLFLLFKIIDKYSSKMK
;
A
#
# COMPACT_ATOMS: atom_id res chain seq x y z
N MET A 1 2.41 -32.37 -16.15
CA MET A 1 3.27 -31.29 -15.61
C MET A 1 2.97 -29.91 -16.19
N LYS A 2 2.99 -29.73 -17.53
CA LYS A 2 2.79 -28.41 -18.18
C LYS A 2 1.56 -27.62 -17.67
N LYS A 3 0.39 -28.26 -17.52
CA LYS A 3 -0.84 -27.61 -17.01
C LYS A 3 -0.73 -27.10 -15.57
N ILE A 4 -0.09 -27.87 -14.68
CA ILE A 4 0.09 -27.48 -13.26
C ILE A 4 1.13 -26.37 -13.14
N LEU A 5 2.21 -26.45 -13.93
CA LEU A 5 3.20 -25.40 -14.00
C LEU A 5 2.60 -24.09 -14.54
N PHE A 6 1.76 -24.17 -15.58
CA PHE A 6 1.03 -23.01 -16.11
C PHE A 6 0.10 -22.40 -15.04
N LEU A 7 -0.66 -23.23 -14.32
CA LEU A 7 -1.50 -22.76 -13.21
C LEU A 7 -0.66 -22.04 -12.14
N PHE A 8 0.48 -22.62 -11.74
CA PHE A 8 1.38 -22.03 -10.77
C PHE A 8 1.91 -20.66 -11.22
N ILE A 9 2.37 -20.55 -12.47
CA ILE A 9 2.84 -19.28 -13.06
C ILE A 9 1.69 -18.26 -13.10
N SER A 10 0.48 -18.67 -13.50
CA SER A 10 -0.67 -17.76 -13.55
C SER A 10 -1.06 -17.22 -12.17
N LEU A 11 -0.97 -18.05 -11.12
CA LEU A 11 -1.21 -17.63 -9.73
C LEU A 11 -0.13 -16.66 -9.23
N ILE A 12 1.14 -16.84 -9.63
CA ILE A 12 2.22 -15.89 -9.31
C ILE A 12 1.95 -14.54 -10.00
N VAL A 13 1.60 -14.54 -11.28
CA VAL A 13 1.28 -13.31 -12.02
C VAL A 13 0.08 -12.62 -11.38
N LEU A 14 -0.98 -13.37 -11.03
CA LEU A 14 -2.13 -12.82 -10.32
C LEU A 14 -1.72 -12.21 -8.98
N TYR A 15 -0.89 -12.90 -8.18
CA TYR A 15 -0.40 -12.38 -6.91
C TYR A 15 0.40 -11.08 -7.08
N LEU A 16 1.27 -11.00 -8.09
CA LEU A 16 2.06 -9.80 -8.39
C LEU A 16 1.18 -8.64 -8.90
N MET A 17 0.22 -8.92 -9.78
CA MET A 17 -0.78 -7.94 -10.21
C MET A 17 -1.59 -7.44 -9.02
N MET A 18 -1.91 -8.34 -8.09
CA MET A 18 -2.61 -7.97 -6.88
C MET A 18 -1.72 -7.06 -6.01
N ASP A 19 -0.46 -7.42 -5.81
CA ASP A 19 0.48 -6.58 -5.06
C ASP A 19 0.63 -5.18 -5.67
N TYR A 20 0.67 -5.08 -7.00
CA TYR A 20 0.69 -3.83 -7.72
C TYR A 20 -0.57 -2.99 -7.52
N GLN A 21 -1.76 -3.60 -7.60
CA GLN A 21 -3.02 -2.88 -7.36
C GLN A 21 -3.16 -2.43 -5.90
N ALA A 22 -2.76 -3.27 -4.94
CA ALA A 22 -2.73 -2.89 -3.54
C ALA A 22 -1.90 -1.60 -3.37
N TYR A 23 -0.71 -1.52 -3.98
CA TYR A 23 0.07 -0.28 -4.01
C TYR A 23 -0.65 0.90 -4.67
N TYR A 24 -1.29 0.71 -5.83
CA TYR A 24 -2.03 1.79 -6.50
C TYR A 24 -3.13 2.38 -5.60
N TYR A 25 -3.68 1.57 -4.70
CA TYR A 25 -4.67 2.01 -3.72
C TYR A 25 -4.07 2.36 -2.35
N GLY A 26 -2.74 2.30 -2.21
CA GLY A 26 -1.97 2.68 -1.02
C GLY A 26 -1.74 1.55 -0.01
N PHE A 27 -2.22 0.36 -0.29
CA PHE A 27 -2.16 -0.78 0.61
C PHE A 27 -0.85 -1.56 0.48
N GLY A 28 0.06 -1.32 1.42
CA GLY A 28 1.21 -2.19 1.69
C GLY A 28 2.53 -1.78 1.03
N ASN A 29 3.61 -2.38 1.54
CA ASN A 29 4.97 -2.26 1.00
C ASN A 29 5.10 -3.20 -0.21
N GLY A 30 4.48 -2.86 -1.33
CA GLY A 30 4.57 -3.66 -2.55
C GLY A 30 6.03 -3.94 -2.94
N TRP A 31 6.34 -5.18 -3.29
CA TRP A 31 7.73 -5.63 -3.55
C TRP A 31 8.35 -4.91 -4.75
N LEU A 32 7.50 -4.41 -5.67
CA LEU A 32 7.88 -3.71 -6.91
C LEU A 32 7.71 -2.19 -6.85
N SER A 33 7.32 -1.61 -5.71
CA SER A 33 6.85 -0.22 -5.69
C SER A 33 7.21 0.53 -4.41
N LYS A 34 8.28 1.33 -4.49
CA LYS A 34 8.43 2.56 -3.70
C LYS A 34 8.61 3.70 -4.72
N LYS A 35 8.13 4.93 -4.51
CA LYS A 35 8.39 5.78 -3.34
C LYS A 35 7.24 6.79 -3.11
N ILE A 36 6.73 6.83 -1.89
CA ILE A 36 6.24 8.08 -1.26
C ILE A 36 7.50 8.96 -1.05
N PRO A 37 7.42 10.31 -1.04
CA PRO A 37 8.58 11.14 -0.77
C PRO A 37 9.30 10.68 0.51
N SER A 38 10.64 10.67 0.50
CA SER A 38 11.44 10.03 1.55
C SER A 38 11.31 10.66 2.94
N GLY A 39 10.69 11.83 3.06
CA GLY A 39 10.41 12.47 4.36
C GLY A 39 9.15 11.94 5.06
N TYR A 40 8.26 11.26 4.34
CA TYR A 40 6.94 10.88 4.86
C TYR A 40 6.69 9.37 4.77
N HIS A 41 5.84 8.89 5.67
CA HIS A 41 5.14 7.63 5.51
C HIS A 41 3.63 7.82 5.70
N ILE A 42 2.86 7.00 4.98
CA ILE A 42 1.41 6.96 5.08
C ILE A 42 1.05 5.65 5.77
N LEU A 43 0.49 5.73 6.98
CA LEU A 43 -0.10 4.59 7.65
C LEU A 43 -1.57 4.49 7.26
N PHE A 44 -1.98 3.32 6.82
CA PHE A 44 -3.39 2.97 6.76
C PHE A 44 -3.76 2.44 8.13
N ALA A 45 -4.52 3.22 8.91
CA ALA A 45 -5.02 2.76 10.19
C ALA A 45 -5.85 1.49 9.93
N GLY A 46 -5.38 0.35 10.46
CA GLY A 46 -6.03 -0.94 10.29
C GLY A 46 -7.44 -0.94 10.91
N SER A 47 -8.16 -2.06 10.74
CA SER A 47 -9.45 -2.32 11.39
C SER A 47 -9.43 -2.07 12.90
N ASP A 48 -8.26 -2.21 13.51
CA ASP A 48 -8.08 -2.23 14.97
C ASP A 48 -8.01 -0.81 15.56
N LEU A 49 -7.93 0.22 14.71
CA LEU A 49 -8.03 1.63 15.10
C LEU A 49 -9.35 2.29 14.65
N GLY A 50 -10.32 1.50 14.14
CA GLY A 50 -11.70 1.92 13.91
C GLY A 50 -11.89 2.95 12.79
N ASP A 51 -12.10 2.51 11.54
CA ASP A 51 -12.53 3.38 10.42
C ASP A 51 -11.73 4.69 10.18
N GLN A 52 -10.50 4.78 10.70
CA GLN A 52 -9.77 6.05 10.87
C GLN A 52 -9.08 6.63 9.63
N GLY A 53 -9.26 6.05 8.44
CA GLY A 53 -8.65 6.58 7.21
C GLY A 53 -7.12 6.42 7.17
N ILE A 54 -6.44 7.34 6.49
CA ILE A 54 -4.97 7.38 6.46
C ILE A 54 -4.44 8.30 7.55
N ILE A 55 -3.23 8.03 8.00
CA ILE A 55 -2.43 8.90 8.85
C ILE A 55 -1.16 9.22 8.06
N ILE A 56 -0.78 10.48 8.00
CA ILE A 56 0.48 10.90 7.41
C ILE A 56 1.43 11.30 8.54
N GLU A 57 2.61 10.70 8.54
CA GLU A 57 3.64 10.85 9.57
C GLU A 57 4.99 11.17 8.92
N GLU A 58 5.89 11.70 9.74
CA GLU A 58 7.29 11.94 9.36
C GLU A 58 8.14 10.69 9.66
N ASN A 59 8.97 10.26 8.72
CA ASN A 59 9.73 9.00 8.85
C ASN A 59 10.69 8.95 10.06
N ASN A 60 11.15 10.12 10.53
CA ASN A 60 12.22 10.24 11.52
C ASN A 60 11.78 10.84 12.87
N MET A 61 10.49 11.16 13.04
CA MET A 61 9.95 11.72 14.28
C MET A 61 8.64 11.03 14.66
N ASN A 62 8.44 10.83 15.96
CA ASN A 62 7.16 10.37 16.48
C ASN A 62 6.17 11.56 16.48
N GLY A 63 5.41 11.70 15.39
CA GLY A 63 4.44 12.77 15.25
C GLY A 63 3.52 12.57 14.03
N TYR A 64 2.23 12.86 14.21
CA TYR A 64 1.26 12.87 13.13
C TYR A 64 1.23 14.26 12.49
N LEU A 65 1.21 14.32 11.16
CA LEU A 65 1.07 15.57 10.40
C LEU A 65 -0.38 15.83 10.02
N VAL A 66 -1.11 14.78 9.65
CA VAL A 66 -2.52 14.84 9.26
C VAL A 66 -3.24 13.56 9.71
N ARG A 67 -4.20 13.69 10.63
CA ARG A 67 -5.13 12.63 11.07
C ARG A 67 -6.54 13.16 11.34
N LYS A 68 -7.50 12.26 11.52
CA LYS A 68 -8.84 12.61 11.99
C LYS A 68 -8.78 13.25 13.39
N ASP A 69 -9.67 14.21 13.63
CA ASP A 69 -9.81 14.99 14.87
C ASP A 69 -8.56 15.84 15.20
N GLU A 70 -7.67 16.02 14.23
CA GLU A 70 -6.54 16.93 14.32
C GLU A 70 -6.90 18.31 13.79
N VAL A 71 -6.37 19.32 14.47
CA VAL A 71 -6.47 20.72 14.03
C VAL A 71 -5.18 21.06 13.30
N ILE A 72 -5.29 21.41 12.02
CA ILE A 72 -4.15 21.89 11.25
C ILE A 72 -4.31 23.37 10.90
N GLU A 73 -3.19 24.08 10.91
CA GLU A 73 -3.12 25.51 10.60
C GLU A 73 -2.65 25.66 9.15
N ILE A 74 -3.55 26.13 8.28
CA ILE A 74 -3.28 26.32 6.87
C ILE A 74 -2.74 27.75 6.68
N GLU A 75 -1.67 27.88 5.91
CA GLU A 75 -1.09 29.18 5.59
C GLU A 75 -2.14 30.07 4.88
N ASN A 76 -2.31 31.29 5.37
CA ASN A 76 -3.31 32.25 4.88
C ASN A 76 -4.76 31.76 4.95
N SER A 77 -5.08 30.83 5.85
CA SER A 77 -6.42 30.28 6.03
C SER A 77 -6.73 29.97 7.50
N PRO A 78 -8.01 29.88 7.88
CA PRO A 78 -8.36 29.54 9.26
C PRO A 78 -7.90 28.11 9.60
N LYS A 79 -7.67 27.87 10.89
CA LYS A 79 -7.46 26.52 11.42
C LYS A 79 -8.65 25.64 11.07
N ILE A 80 -8.37 24.43 10.62
CA ILE A 80 -9.42 23.47 10.28
C ILE A 80 -9.34 22.26 11.21
N LEU A 81 -10.49 21.80 11.68
CA LEU A 81 -10.61 20.52 12.36
C LEU A 81 -10.93 19.43 11.33
N ILE A 82 -10.05 18.44 11.21
CA ILE A 82 -10.19 17.38 10.22
C ILE A 82 -11.23 16.36 10.69
N LYS A 83 -12.35 16.26 9.98
CA LYS A 83 -13.39 15.27 10.29
C LYS A 83 -13.16 13.93 9.58
N LYS A 84 -12.67 13.98 8.35
CA LYS A 84 -12.41 12.79 7.53
C LYS A 84 -11.38 13.08 6.45
N ILE A 85 -10.48 12.13 6.21
CA ILE A 85 -9.57 12.18 5.06
C ILE A 85 -10.19 11.34 3.93
N THR A 86 -10.28 11.90 2.72
CA THR A 86 -11.03 11.31 1.60
C THR A 86 -10.14 10.78 0.49
N ASP A 87 -9.01 11.42 0.26
CA ASP A 87 -8.10 11.11 -0.83
C ASP A 87 -6.69 11.64 -0.53
N TYR A 88 -5.71 11.13 -1.24
CA TYR A 88 -4.40 11.76 -1.28
C TYR A 88 -3.81 11.66 -2.67
N PHE A 89 -2.95 12.61 -2.95
CA PHE A 89 -2.25 12.77 -4.20
C PHE A 89 -0.78 12.87 -3.89
N PHE A 90 0.07 12.19 -4.65
CA PHE A 90 1.49 12.23 -4.39
C PHE A 90 2.33 12.24 -5.66
N THR A 91 3.51 12.84 -5.52
CA THR A 91 4.63 12.73 -6.44
C THR A 91 5.85 12.19 -5.68
N SER A 92 7.03 12.22 -6.27
CA SER A 92 8.27 11.91 -5.54
C SER A 92 8.70 13.01 -4.56
N HIS A 93 8.08 14.19 -4.62
CA HIS A 93 8.50 15.37 -3.83
C HIS A 93 7.41 15.84 -2.87
N ASP A 94 6.15 15.82 -3.32
CA ASP A 94 5.04 16.45 -2.62
C ASP A 94 3.89 15.47 -2.36
N ILE A 95 3.15 15.71 -1.27
CA ILE A 95 1.89 15.05 -0.95
C ILE A 95 0.79 16.11 -0.79
N ILE A 96 -0.38 15.86 -1.35
CA ILE A 96 -1.60 16.64 -1.14
C ILE A 96 -2.65 15.71 -0.55
N VAL A 97 -3.33 16.17 0.49
CA VAL A 97 -4.38 15.42 1.17
C VAL A 97 -5.73 16.06 0.88
N GLY A 98 -6.67 15.26 0.39
CA GLY A 98 -8.08 15.64 0.34
C GLY A 98 -8.77 15.26 1.65
N LEU A 99 -9.50 16.20 2.24
CA LEU A 99 -10.18 16.01 3.51
C LEU A 99 -11.49 16.78 3.59
N ASN A 100 -12.34 16.40 4.54
CA ASN A 100 -13.53 17.11 4.94
C ASN A 100 -13.29 17.71 6.32
N ASP A 101 -13.57 19.00 6.45
CA ASP A 101 -13.55 19.66 7.75
C ASP A 101 -14.79 19.31 8.61
N SER A 102 -14.83 19.82 9.83
CA SER A 102 -15.96 19.65 10.75
C SER A 102 -17.28 20.21 10.23
N GLU A 103 -17.22 21.23 9.37
CA GLU A 103 -18.35 21.88 8.72
C GLU A 103 -18.85 21.11 7.48
N GLY A 104 -18.06 20.14 7.01
CA GLY A 104 -18.39 19.31 5.85
C GLY A 104 -17.85 19.84 4.52
N ASN A 105 -17.02 20.89 4.53
CA ASN A 105 -16.37 21.40 3.32
C ASN A 105 -15.22 20.49 2.91
N ASN A 106 -15.13 20.20 1.61
CA ASN A 106 -14.02 19.45 1.05
C ASN A 106 -12.85 20.40 0.78
N LYS A 107 -11.70 20.12 1.39
CA LYS A 107 -10.45 20.86 1.20
C LYS A 107 -9.35 19.94 0.70
N LYS A 108 -8.38 20.53 -0.01
CA LYS A 108 -7.18 19.84 -0.48
C LYS A 108 -5.98 20.61 0.03
N ILE A 109 -5.08 19.93 0.71
CA ILE A 109 -4.00 20.59 1.44
C ILE A 109 -2.69 19.93 1.07
N LYS A 110 -1.76 20.72 0.55
CA LYS A 110 -0.39 20.30 0.31
C LYS A 110 0.38 20.29 1.61
N ILE A 111 1.13 19.22 1.85
CA ILE A 111 2.11 19.12 2.93
C ILE A 111 3.48 19.43 2.32
N GLY A 112 4.05 20.58 2.70
CA GLY A 112 5.39 20.97 2.27
C GLY A 112 6.35 21.04 3.45
N ILE A 113 7.65 20.99 3.14
CA ILE A 113 8.73 21.24 4.11
C ILE A 113 9.44 22.51 3.68
N ARG A 114 9.61 23.45 4.60
CA ARG A 114 10.43 24.64 4.38
C ARG A 114 11.54 24.74 5.43
N PRO A 115 12.75 25.19 5.04
CA PRO A 115 13.80 25.47 6.00
C PRO A 115 13.44 26.71 6.83
N VAL A 116 13.56 26.61 8.14
CA VAL A 116 13.37 27.73 9.07
C VAL A 116 14.72 28.15 9.61
N ASN A 117 15.14 29.31 9.11
CA ASN A 117 16.47 29.89 9.29
C ASN A 117 17.61 29.04 8.70
N LYS A 118 18.79 29.66 8.51
CA LYS A 118 20.03 29.04 8.01
C LYS A 118 20.57 27.85 8.86
N LYS A 119 19.79 27.37 9.84
CA LYS A 119 20.11 26.25 10.73
C LYS A 119 19.00 25.21 10.66
N TRP A 120 19.13 24.24 9.73
CA TRP A 120 18.70 22.84 9.80
C TRP A 120 17.38 22.46 10.53
N LYS A 121 16.43 23.39 10.70
CA LYS A 121 15.09 23.09 11.20
C LYS A 121 14.15 23.15 10.03
N GLU A 122 13.47 22.06 9.79
CA GLU A 122 12.43 21.92 8.80
C GLU A 122 11.10 22.18 9.49
N GLU A 123 10.32 23.16 9.01
CA GLU A 123 8.93 23.31 9.42
C GLU A 123 8.02 22.78 8.32
N HIS A 124 7.02 22.00 8.73
CA HIS A 124 5.92 21.65 7.87
C HIS A 124 5.01 22.85 7.69
N TYR A 125 4.58 23.06 6.45
CA TYR A 125 3.54 24.03 6.15
C TYR A 125 2.42 23.35 5.37
N PHE A 126 1.22 23.88 5.59
CA PHE A 126 0.00 23.42 4.96
C PHE A 126 -0.51 24.52 4.03
N GLU A 127 -0.65 24.20 2.74
CA GLU A 127 -1.12 25.14 1.73
C GLU A 127 -2.41 24.60 1.09
N GLU A 128 -3.46 25.40 1.02
CA GLU A 128 -4.70 24.99 0.35
C GLU A 128 -4.52 24.97 -1.18
N VAL A 129 -4.89 23.86 -1.81
CA VAL A 129 -4.71 23.62 -3.24
C VAL A 129 -6.06 23.52 -3.93
N PHE A 130 -6.38 24.52 -4.74
CA PHE A 130 -7.64 24.53 -5.50
C PHE A 130 -7.60 23.64 -6.75
N LYS A 131 -6.42 23.43 -7.35
CA LYS A 131 -6.25 22.63 -8.58
C LYS A 131 -5.06 21.68 -8.46
N ILE A 132 -5.29 20.41 -8.76
CA ILE A 132 -4.26 19.37 -8.73
C ILE A 132 -3.81 19.11 -10.16
N ASN A 133 -2.50 19.13 -10.36
CA ASN A 133 -1.90 18.85 -11.67
C ASN A 133 -2.04 17.36 -12.02
N LYS A 134 -2.11 17.03 -13.32
CA LYS A 134 -2.22 15.66 -13.83
C LYS A 134 -1.04 14.75 -13.47
N ASN A 135 0.10 15.33 -13.08
CA ASN A 135 1.32 14.59 -12.72
C ASN A 135 1.23 13.88 -11.36
N TYR A 136 0.21 14.19 -10.56
CA TYR A 136 0.00 13.53 -9.28
C TYR A 136 -0.65 12.17 -9.47
N LYS A 137 -0.09 11.15 -8.81
CA LYS A 137 -0.82 9.89 -8.60
C LYS A 137 -1.93 10.13 -7.60
N HIS A 138 -3.11 9.58 -7.83
CA HIS A 138 -4.31 9.81 -7.02
C HIS A 138 -4.80 8.52 -6.39
N ILE A 139 -5.07 8.57 -5.08
CA ILE A 139 -5.62 7.47 -4.31
C ILE A 139 -6.90 7.93 -3.62
N ASN A 140 -8.02 7.31 -3.99
CA ASN A 140 -9.34 7.59 -3.42
C ASN A 140 -9.63 6.65 -2.24
N LEU A 141 -9.64 7.16 -1.02
CA LEU A 141 -9.71 6.34 0.19
C LEU A 141 -11.06 5.64 0.37
N ASN A 142 -12.15 6.25 -0.07
CA ASN A 142 -13.49 5.63 0.01
C ASN A 142 -13.55 4.35 -0.82
N LYS A 143 -12.97 4.36 -2.03
CA LYS A 143 -12.85 3.15 -2.86
C LYS A 143 -11.80 2.22 -2.28
N SER A 144 -10.63 2.75 -1.94
CA SER A 144 -9.52 1.97 -1.41
C SER A 144 -9.93 1.12 -0.20
N LEU A 145 -10.69 1.64 0.78
CA LEU A 145 -11.10 0.87 1.98
C LEU A 145 -11.94 -0.37 1.66
N LEU A 146 -12.90 -0.24 0.74
CA LEU A 146 -13.69 -1.36 0.24
C LEU A 146 -12.79 -2.38 -0.47
N TYR A 147 -11.93 -1.89 -1.37
CA TYR A 147 -10.95 -2.73 -2.04
C TYR A 147 -10.07 -3.48 -1.03
N PHE A 148 -9.54 -2.82 0.00
CA PHE A 148 -8.66 -3.42 0.99
C PHE A 148 -9.27 -4.64 1.69
N LYS A 149 -10.51 -4.55 2.16
CA LYS A 149 -11.17 -5.66 2.88
C LYS A 149 -11.29 -6.91 2.01
N TYR A 150 -11.81 -6.76 0.79
CA TYR A 150 -11.98 -7.88 -0.14
C TYR A 150 -10.65 -8.39 -0.72
N PHE A 151 -9.74 -7.46 -1.00
CA PHE A 151 -8.48 -7.75 -1.65
C PHE A 151 -7.47 -8.41 -0.73
N LYS A 152 -7.43 -8.03 0.55
CA LYS A 152 -6.61 -8.70 1.57
C LYS A 152 -7.04 -10.16 1.72
N LEU A 153 -8.35 -10.41 1.78
CA LEU A 153 -8.90 -11.77 1.83
C LEU A 153 -8.51 -12.56 0.57
N LEU A 154 -8.74 -11.99 -0.61
CA LEU A 154 -8.40 -12.64 -1.89
C LEU A 154 -6.90 -12.92 -2.02
N LYS A 155 -6.04 -11.98 -1.60
CA LYS A 155 -4.57 -12.12 -1.64
C LYS A 155 -4.12 -13.29 -0.76
N ASN A 156 -4.71 -13.42 0.43
CA ASN A 156 -4.44 -14.54 1.32
C ASN A 156 -4.90 -15.87 0.73
N LEU A 157 -6.08 -15.92 0.09
CA LEU A 157 -6.57 -17.12 -0.59
C LEU A 157 -5.66 -17.54 -1.75
N VAL A 158 -5.24 -16.58 -2.59
CA VAL A 158 -4.28 -16.84 -3.70
C VAL A 158 -2.95 -17.35 -3.15
N LEU A 159 -2.45 -16.78 -2.05
CA LEU A 159 -1.22 -17.22 -1.40
C LEU A 159 -1.34 -18.65 -0.86
N ILE A 160 -2.45 -18.98 -0.18
CA ILE A 160 -2.73 -20.35 0.29
C ILE A 160 -2.75 -21.32 -0.90
N PHE A 161 -3.41 -20.94 -2.00
CA PHE A 161 -3.46 -21.75 -3.21
C PHE A 161 -2.07 -21.96 -3.84
N LEU A 162 -1.24 -20.92 -3.88
CA LEU A 162 0.15 -21.00 -4.32
C LEU A 162 0.94 -22.01 -3.50
N ILE A 163 0.80 -21.98 -2.17
CA ILE A 163 1.47 -22.92 -1.25
C ILE A 163 1.01 -24.35 -1.52
N ILE A 164 -0.31 -24.59 -1.65
CA ILE A 164 -0.85 -25.92 -1.92
C ILE A 164 -0.34 -26.47 -3.25
N VAL A 165 -0.40 -25.67 -4.33
CA VAL A 165 0.10 -26.09 -5.66
C VAL A 165 1.60 -26.37 -5.61
N PHE A 166 2.37 -25.55 -4.90
CA PHE A 166 3.79 -25.77 -4.69
C PHE A 166 4.08 -27.10 -3.97
N ILE A 167 3.38 -27.40 -2.87
CA ILE A 167 3.50 -28.66 -2.13
C ILE A 167 3.19 -29.85 -3.05
N ILE A 168 2.12 -29.79 -3.85
CA ILE A 168 1.77 -30.86 -4.80
C ILE A 168 2.89 -31.07 -5.83
N LEU A 169 3.51 -29.99 -6.33
CA LEU A 169 4.63 -30.07 -7.27
C LEU A 169 5.85 -30.75 -6.62
N VAL A 170 6.18 -30.40 -5.38
CA VAL A 170 7.28 -30.99 -4.61
C VAL A 170 7.04 -32.49 -4.38
N ILE A 171 5.85 -32.87 -3.90
CA ILE A 171 5.50 -34.29 -3.66
C ILE A 171 5.57 -35.09 -4.97
N LYS A 172 5.03 -34.57 -6.07
CA LYS A 172 5.11 -35.24 -7.38
C LYS A 172 6.54 -35.43 -7.85
N TYR A 173 7.39 -34.42 -7.68
CA TYR A 173 8.80 -34.50 -8.04
C TYR A 173 9.53 -35.54 -7.19
N PHE A 174 9.26 -35.59 -5.89
CA PHE A 174 9.84 -36.56 -4.97
C PHE A 174 9.42 -38.00 -5.32
N LEU A 175 8.12 -38.24 -5.58
CA LEU A 175 7.63 -39.55 -6.03
C LEU A 175 8.28 -39.97 -7.34
N PHE A 176 8.42 -39.05 -8.30
CA PHE A 176 9.11 -39.32 -9.57
C PHE A 176 10.56 -39.75 -9.35
N LEU A 177 11.30 -39.09 -8.45
CA LEU A 177 12.65 -39.48 -8.08
C LEU A 177 12.69 -40.88 -7.45
N LEU A 178 11.78 -41.18 -6.52
CA LEU A 178 11.64 -42.49 -5.89
C LEU A 178 11.42 -43.61 -6.91
N PHE A 179 10.45 -43.45 -7.82
CA PHE A 179 10.19 -44.43 -8.88
C PHE A 179 11.43 -44.64 -9.76
N LYS A 180 12.12 -43.55 -10.15
CA LYS A 180 13.34 -43.64 -10.96
C LYS A 180 14.47 -44.39 -10.25
N ILE A 181 14.58 -44.23 -8.93
CA ILE A 181 15.53 -44.98 -8.11
C ILE A 181 15.14 -46.47 -8.10
N ILE A 182 13.89 -46.79 -7.80
CA ILE A 182 13.39 -48.18 -7.77
C ILE A 182 13.62 -48.87 -9.12
N ASP A 183 13.27 -48.25 -10.24
CA ASP A 183 13.49 -48.79 -11.59
C ASP A 183 14.97 -49.08 -11.87
N LYS A 184 15.86 -48.18 -11.42
CA LYS A 184 17.31 -48.34 -11.58
C LYS A 184 17.86 -49.51 -10.76
N TYR A 185 17.31 -49.78 -9.57
CA TYR A 185 17.73 -50.92 -8.76
C TYR A 185 17.11 -52.24 -9.26
N SER A 186 15.85 -52.21 -9.70
CA SER A 186 15.16 -53.37 -10.30
C SER A 186 15.83 -53.85 -11.59
N SER A 187 16.23 -52.93 -12.46
CA SER A 187 16.95 -53.24 -13.71
C SER A 187 18.37 -53.79 -13.50
N LYS A 188 18.98 -53.59 -12.33
CA LYS A 188 20.28 -54.17 -11.97
C LYS A 188 20.18 -55.59 -11.39
N MET A 189 18.99 -56.00 -10.95
CA MET A 189 18.75 -57.34 -10.39
C MET A 189 18.27 -58.36 -11.44
N LYS A 190 17.91 -57.90 -12.64
CA LYS A 190 17.66 -58.75 -13.81
C LYS A 190 18.93 -58.89 -14.64
#